data_AF-A0A9E5TCB7-F1
#
_entry.id   AF-A0A9E5TCB7-F1
#
_cell.length_a   1.000
_cell.length_b   1.000
_cell.length_c   1.000
_cell.angle_alpha   90.00
_cell.angle_beta   90.00
_cell.angle_gamma   90.00
#
_symmetry.space_group_name_H-M   'P 1'
#
loop_
_entity.id
_entity.type
_entity.pdbx_description
1 polymer ?
#
loop_
_entity_poly.entity_id
_entity_poly.type
_entity_poly.pdbx_seq_one_letter_code
_entity_poly.pdbx_strand_id
1 'polypeptide(L)' 'MLSKALEDAINEQINKEIYSAYLYLSMAAYCEAASLPGFAHWMRMQTQEELLHAMKFF' A
#
# COMPACT_ATOMS: atom_id res chain seq x y z
N MET A 1 -14.06 12.46 20.84
CA MET A 1 -12.69 12.10 20.41
C MET A 1 -12.53 10.60 20.54
N LEU A 2 -11.73 9.98 19.67
CA LEU A 2 -11.45 8.55 19.74
C LEU A 2 -10.70 8.22 21.04
N SER A 3 -10.78 6.97 21.50
CA SER A 3 -9.91 6.51 22.58
C SER A 3 -8.45 6.48 22.09
N LYS A 4 -7.50 6.66 23.00
CA LYS A 4 -6.08 6.64 22.62
C LYS A 4 -5.67 5.33 21.94
N ALA A 5 -6.18 4.20 22.45
CA ALA A 5 -5.94 2.89 21.85
C ALA A 5 -6.45 2.78 20.40
N LEU A 6 -7.60 3.37 20.08
CA LEU A 6 -8.14 3.34 18.73
C LEU A 6 -7.39 4.29 17.78
N GLU A 7 -7.02 5.48 18.28
CA GLU A 7 -6.18 6.43 17.54
C GLU A 7 -4.83 5.81 17.16
N ASP A 8 -4.17 5.14 18.11
CA ASP A 8 -2.88 4.48 17.90
C ASP A 8 -3.00 3.33 16.88
N ALA A 9 -4.08 2.54 16.95
CA ALA A 9 -4.35 1.46 15.99
C ALA A 9 -4.61 1.99 14.57
N ILE A 10 -5.31 3.12 14.42
CA ILE A 10 -5.53 3.76 13.11
C ILE A 10 -4.21 4.28 12.53
N ASN A 11 -3.38 4.92 13.34
CA ASN A 11 -2.06 5.40 12.91
C ASN A 11 -1.15 4.23 12.49
N GLU A 12 -1.18 3.13 13.23
CA GLU A 12 -0.47 1.90 12.86
C GLU A 12 -1.00 1.33 11.53
N GLN A 13 -2.31 1.34 11.32
CA GLN A 13 -2.92 0.87 10.07
C GLN A 13 -2.51 1.74 8.88
N ILE A 14 -2.54 3.08 9.00
CA ILE A 14 -2.05 4.00 7.96
C ILE A 14 -0.60 3.66 7.57
N ASN A 15 0.25 3.39 8.56
CA ASN A 15 1.64 3.00 8.29
C ASN A 15 1.72 1.68 7.52
N LYS A 16 0.90 0.68 7.88
CA LYS A 16 0.84 -0.60 7.18
C LYS A 16 0.39 -0.45 5.73
N GLU A 17 -0.63 0.37 5.45
CA GLU A 17 -1.09 0.58 4.06
C GLU A 17 0.00 1.26 3.20
N ILE A 18 0.69 2.27 3.75
CA ILE A 18 1.81 2.93 3.05
C ILE A 18 2.97 1.94 2.81
N TYR A 19 3.27 1.10 3.80
CA TYR A 19 4.26 0.03 3.64
C TYR A 19 3.85 -0.96 2.54
N SER A 20 2.59 -1.40 2.52
CA SER A 20 2.04 -2.27 1.47
C SER A 20 2.17 -1.63 0.09
N ALA A 21 1.91 -0.32 -0.04
CA ALA A 21 2.11 0.40 -1.30
C ALA A 21 3.57 0.32 -1.78
N TYR A 22 4.56 0.56 -0.89
CA TYR A 22 5.97 0.41 -1.26
C TYR A 22 6.35 -1.02 -1.63
N LEU A 23 5.79 -2.00 -0.91
CA LEU A 23 6.01 -3.42 -1.19
C LEU A 23 5.50 -3.78 -2.60
N TYR A 24 4.26 -3.40 -2.94
CA TYR A 24 3.69 -3.65 -4.26
C TYR A 24 4.44 -2.90 -5.37
N LEU A 25 4.91 -1.68 -5.11
CA LEU A 25 5.74 -0.96 -6.07
C LEU A 25 7.07 -1.69 -6.33
N SER A 26 7.69 -2.24 -5.28
CA SER A 26 8.88 -3.09 -5.42
C SER A 26 8.59 -4.38 -6.19
N MET A 27 7.43 -5.02 -5.95
CA MET A 27 7.00 -6.19 -6.70
C MET A 27 6.74 -5.85 -8.18
N ALA A 28 6.20 -4.67 -8.48
CA ALA A 28 6.03 -4.20 -9.85
C ALA A 28 7.38 -4.09 -10.57
N ALA A 29 8.40 -3.52 -9.91
CA ALA A 29 9.75 -3.42 -10.45
C ALA A 29 10.38 -4.79 -10.71
N TYR A 30 10.19 -5.74 -9.78
CA TYR A 30 10.61 -7.13 -9.96
C TYR A 30 9.93 -7.78 -11.17
N CYS A 31 8.61 -7.63 -11.31
CA CYS A 31 7.86 -8.19 -12.43
C CYS A 31 8.32 -7.62 -13.78
N GLU A 32 8.66 -6.33 -13.86
CA GLU A 32 9.24 -5.78 -15.10
C GLU A 32 10.60 -6.40 -15.42
N ALA A 33 11.49 -6.51 -14.43
CA ALA A 33 12.80 -7.13 -14.62
C ALA A 33 12.68 -8.60 -15.08
N ALA A 34 11.62 -9.29 -14.65
CA ALA A 34 11.31 -10.66 -15.03
C ALA A 34 10.54 -10.81 -16.36
N SER A 35 10.34 -9.71 -17.13
CA SER A 35 9.54 -9.73 -18.37
C SER A 35 8.08 -10.20 -18.16
N LEU A 36 7.48 -9.83 -17.03
CA LEU A 36 6.09 -10.14 -16.65
C LEU A 36 5.22 -8.85 -16.63
N PRO A 37 4.98 -8.21 -17.78
CA PRO A 37 4.40 -6.86 -17.83
C PRO A 37 2.97 -6.77 -17.30
N GLY A 38 2.16 -7.84 -17.44
CA GLY A 38 0.81 -7.88 -16.89
C GLY A 38 0.80 -7.84 -15.35
N PHE A 39 1.69 -8.60 -14.71
CA PHE A 39 1.84 -8.56 -13.26
C PHE A 39 2.43 -7.23 -12.78
N ALA A 40 3.40 -6.68 -13.51
CA ALA A 40 3.93 -5.36 -13.20
C ALA A 40 2.86 -4.27 -13.22
N HIS A 41 1.99 -4.28 -14.24
CA HIS A 41 0.85 -3.37 -14.32
C HIS A 41 -0.11 -3.56 -13.15
N TRP A 42 -0.49 -4.80 -12.83
CA TRP A 42 -1.38 -5.09 -11.71
C TRP A 42 -0.81 -4.58 -10.38
N MET A 43 0.47 -4.84 -10.10
CA MET A 43 1.13 -4.37 -8.88
C MET A 43 1.19 -2.84 -8.77
N ARG A 44 1.34 -2.13 -9.90
CA ARG A 44 1.23 -0.65 -9.91
C ARG A 44 -0.17 -0.18 -9.56
N MET A 45 -1.22 -0.87 -10.02
CA MET A 45 -2.60 -0.56 -9.64
C MET A 45 -2.83 -0.81 -8.15
N GLN A 46 -2.35 -1.93 -7.63
CA GLN A 46 -2.42 -2.25 -6.19
C GLN A 46 -1.67 -1.21 -5.33
N THR A 47 -0.53 -0.72 -5.79
CA THR A 47 0.18 0.39 -5.13
C THR A 47 -0.72 1.62 -4.94
N GLN A 48 -1.50 1.99 -5.98
CA GLN A 48 -2.42 3.13 -5.89
C GLN A 48 -3.60 2.83 -4.96
N GLU A 49 -4.14 1.61 -4.99
CA GLU A 49 -5.21 1.19 -4.09
C GLU A 49 -4.80 1.29 -2.61
N GLU A 50 -3.60 0.82 -2.24
CA GLU A 50 -3.14 0.91 -0.85
C GLU A 50 -2.88 2.36 -0.39
N LEU A 51 -2.40 3.24 -1.29
CA LEU A 51 -2.32 4.66 -0.99
C LEU A 51 -3.70 5.28 -0.76
N LEU A 52 -4.72 4.85 -1.52
CA LEU A 52 -6.11 5.27 -1.29
C LEU A 52 -6.64 4.73 0.05
N HIS A 53 -6.28 3.50 0.44
CA HIS A 53 -6.64 2.95 1.75
C HIS A 53 -6.06 3.80 2.89
N ALA A 54 -4.77 4.14 2.82
CA ALA A 54 -4.12 5.01 3.79
C ALA A 54 -4.84 6.37 3.91
N MET A 55 -5.12 7.00 2.76
CA MET A 55 -5.78 8.31 2.70
C MET A 55 -7.24 8.29 3.18
N LYS A 56 -7.89 7.13 3.22
CA LYS A 56 -9.26 7.01 3.74
C LYS A 56 -9.31 7.06 5.27
N PHE A 57 -8.22 6.68 5.94
CA PHE A 57 -8.09 6.75 7.40
C PHE A 57 -7.61 8.11 7.90
N PHE A 58 -6.87 8.88 7.08
CA PHE A 58 -6.40 10.23 7.39
C PHE A 58 -7.53 11.27 7.28
#